data_AF-A0A2N8BY97-F1
#
_entry.id   AF-A0A2N8BY97-F1
#
_cell.length_a   1.000
_cell.length_b   1.000
_cell.length_c   1.000
_cell.angle_alpha   90.00
_cell.angle_beta   90.00
_cell.angle_gamma   90.00
#
_symmetry.space_group_name_H-M   'P 1'
#
loop_
_entity.id
_entity.type
_entity.pdbx_description
1 polymer ?
#
loop_
_entity_poly.entity_id
_entity_poly.type
_entity_poly.pdbx_seq_one_letter_code
_entity_poly.pdbx_strand_id
1 'polypeptide(L)' 'MSTFFDELMESVQQMDEIVRGERLPARELHVDALQVKEIRKRGSDQPRSKDLPPKPCAP' A
#
# COMPACT_ATOMS: atom_id res chain seq x y z
N MET A 1 16.39 22.13 -13.29
CA MET A 1 15.68 22.62 -12.10
C MET A 1 14.45 21.75 -11.93
N SER A 2 14.26 21.18 -10.74
CA SER A 2 12.96 20.73 -10.20
C SER A 2 12.15 19.63 -10.92
N THR A 3 12.77 18.65 -11.60
CA THR A 3 12.04 17.51 -12.20
C THR A 3 11.15 16.77 -11.20
N PHE A 4 11.56 16.76 -9.92
CA PHE A 4 10.81 16.14 -8.84
C PHE A 4 9.41 16.74 -8.65
N PHE A 5 9.27 18.07 -8.68
CA PHE A 5 7.96 18.69 -8.47
C PHE A 5 7.06 18.46 -9.68
N ASP A 6 7.63 18.45 -10.89
CA ASP A 6 6.89 18.16 -12.12
C ASP A 6 6.36 16.71 -12.11
N GLU A 7 7.22 15.74 -11.77
CA GLU A 7 6.85 14.32 -11.62
C GLU A 7 5.79 14.12 -10.53
N LEU A 8 5.90 14.86 -9.42
CA LEU A 8 4.92 14.80 -8.35
C LEU A 8 3.55 15.32 -8.80
N MET A 9 3.51 16.45 -9.53
CA MET A 9 2.26 17.00 -10.06
C MET A 9 1.63 16.13 -11.13
N GLU A 10 2.44 15.50 -11.96
CA GLU A 10 1.94 14.50 -12.90
C GLU A 10 1.24 13.35 -12.17
N SER A 11 1.87 12.78 -11.12
CA SER A 11 1.27 11.69 -10.34
C SER A 11 -0.08 12.07 -9.70
N VAL A 12 -0.18 13.28 -9.13
CA VAL A 12 -1.43 13.78 -8.54
C VAL A 12 -2.52 13.94 -9.59
N GLN A 13 -2.18 14.43 -10.78
CA GLN A 13 -3.14 14.59 -11.87
C GLN A 13 -3.65 13.24 -12.37
N GLN A 14 -2.76 12.27 -12.54
CA GLN A 14 -3.13 10.90 -12.90
C GLN A 14 -4.05 10.26 -11.84
N MET A 15 -3.88 10.57 -10.54
CA MET A 15 -4.79 10.12 -9.50
C MET A 15 -6.19 10.71 -9.65
N ASP A 16 -6.33 11.99 -9.99
CA ASP A 16 -7.64 12.62 -10.23
C ASP A 16 -8.37 11.99 -11.43
N GLU A 17 -7.64 11.71 -12.52
CA GLU A 17 -8.17 10.98 -13.69
C GLU A 17 -8.67 9.58 -13.33
N ILE A 18 -7.96 8.88 -12.43
CA ILE A 18 -8.38 7.56 -11.92
C ILE A 18 -9.67 7.67 -11.10
N VAL A 19 -9.78 8.67 -10.23
CA VAL A 19 -10.98 8.90 -9.41
C VAL A 19 -12.20 9.23 -10.27
N ARG A 20 -12.01 9.99 -11.35
CA ARG A 20 -13.06 10.31 -12.33
C ARG A 20 -13.42 9.15 -13.27
N GLY A 21 -12.60 8.10 -13.30
CA GLY A 21 -12.77 6.95 -14.20
C GLY A 21 -12.30 7.22 -15.64
N GLU A 22 -11.56 8.31 -15.87
CA GLU A 22 -10.97 8.66 -17.17
C GLU A 22 -9.71 7.82 -17.46
N ARG A 23 -9.07 7.29 -16.41
CA ARG A 23 -7.85 6.47 -16.49
C ARG A 23 -7.95 5.20 -15.64
N LEU A 24 -7.37 4.11 -16.13
CA LEU A 24 -7.22 2.87 -15.36
C LEU A 24 -6.18 3.02 -14.24
N PRO A 25 -6.41 2.47 -13.04
CA PRO A 25 -5.43 2.49 -11.97
C PRO A 25 -4.09 1.89 -12.40
N ALA A 26 -2.98 2.50 -11.97
CA ALA A 26 -1.65 1.99 -12.27
C ALA A 26 -1.39 0.58 -11.68
N ARG A 27 -2.14 0.20 -10.64
CA ARG A 27 -2.12 -1.14 -10.04
C ARG A 27 -3.55 -1.54 -9.67
N GLU A 28 -3.96 -2.72 -10.11
CA GLU A 28 -5.17 -3.37 -9.63
C GLU A 28 -4.81 -4.28 -8.46
N LEU A 29 -5.40 -4.01 -7.29
CA LEU A 29 -5.27 -4.88 -6.12
C LEU A 29 -6.45 -5.84 -6.11
N HIS A 30 -6.27 -7.03 -6.68
CA HIS A 30 -7.25 -8.10 -6.56
C HIS A 30 -7.09 -8.78 -5.19
N VAL A 31 -8.02 -8.53 -4.28
CA VAL A 31 -8.02 -9.13 -2.94
C VAL A 31 -8.94 -10.35 -2.94
N ASP A 32 -8.34 -11.55 -3.00
CA ASP A 32 -9.09 -12.80 -2.87
C ASP A 32 -9.44 -13.06 -1.39
N ALA A 33 -10.74 -13.18 -1.10
CA ALA A 33 -11.24 -13.47 0.23
C ALA A 33 -10.73 -14.81 0.80
N LEU A 34 -10.53 -15.82 -0.04
CA LEU A 34 -9.98 -17.11 0.38
C LEU A 34 -8.50 -16.97 0.74
N GLN A 35 -7.73 -16.28 -0.10
CA GLN A 35 -6.34 -15.94 0.20
C GLN A 35 -6.21 -15.13 1.51
N VAL A 36 -7.08 -14.14 1.75
CA VAL A 36 -7.11 -13.38 3.01
C VAL A 36 -7.44 -14.29 4.20
N LYS A 37 -8.37 -15.24 4.05
CA LYS A 37 -8.71 -16.19 5.12
C LYS A 37 -7.54 -17.10 5.48
N GLU A 38 -6.81 -17.60 4.48
CA GLU A 38 -5.63 -18.43 4.71
C GLU A 38 -4.45 -17.63 5.29
N ILE A 39 -4.23 -16.39 4.83
CA ILE A 39 -3.25 -15.48 5.44
C ILE A 39 -3.61 -15.18 6.89
N ARG A 40 -4.89 -14.95 7.23
CA ARG A 40 -5.32 -14.73 8.62
C ARG A 40 -5.09 -15.96 9.49
N LYS A 41 -5.36 -17.16 8.98
CA LYS A 41 -5.05 -18.42 9.70
C LYS A 41 -3.55 -18.56 9.94
N ARG A 42 -2.71 -18.26 8.95
CA ARG A 42 -1.25 -18.39 9.06
C ARG A 42 -0.60 -17.24 9.85
N GLY A 43 -1.14 -16.04 9.75
CA GLY A 43 -0.67 -14.82 10.41
C GLY A 43 -1.19 -14.65 11.84
N SER A 44 -2.16 -15.49 12.25
CA SER A 44 -2.60 -15.63 13.64
C SER A 44 -1.46 -16.07 14.58
N ASP A 45 -0.44 -16.74 14.04
CA ASP A 45 0.73 -17.18 14.81
C ASP A 45 1.79 -16.08 14.97
N GLN A 46 1.62 -14.92 14.29
CA GLN A 46 2.47 -13.76 14.55
C GLN A 46 1.93 -12.94 15.74
N PRO A 47 2.79 -12.52 16.67
CA PRO A 47 2.39 -11.62 17.75
C PRO A 47 1.80 -10.33 17.14
N ARG A 48 0.69 -9.83 17.69
CA ARG A 48 0.13 -8.55 17.23
C ARG A 48 1.20 -7.48 17.44
N SER A 49 1.23 -6.46 16.58
CA SER A 49 2.23 -5.37 16.65
C SER A 49 2.37 -4.75 18.05
N LYS A 50 1.28 -4.69 18.82
CA LYS A 50 1.23 -4.21 20.21
C LYS A 50 1.91 -5.14 21.23
N ASP A 51 2.06 -6.42 20.90
CA ASP A 51 2.62 -7.47 21.75
C ASP A 51 4.12 -7.71 21.42
N LEU A 52 4.66 -7.07 20.36
CA LEU A 52 6.08 -7.13 20.02
C LEU A 52 6.90 -6.17 20.91
N PRO A 53 8.08 -6.59 21.40
CA PRO A 53 8.98 -5.68 22.08
C PRO A 53 9.42 -4.55 21.12
N PRO A 54 9.65 -3.33 21.63
CA PRO A 54 10.16 -2.24 20.80
C PRO A 54 11.45 -2.69 20.12
N LYS A 55 11.53 -2.50 18.80
CA LYS A 55 12.72 -2.88 18.05
C LYS A 55 13.92 -2.08 18.59
N PRO A 56 15.09 -2.71 18.77
CA PRO A 56 16.28 -1.97 19.18
C PRO A 56 16.56 -0.90 18.12
N CYS A 57 16.75 0.35 18.55
CA CYS A 57 17.34 1.35 17.68
C CYS A 57 18.75 0.85 17.32
N ALA A 58 18.99 0.56 16.04
CA ALA A 58 20.33 0.29 15.56
C ALA A 58 21.20 1.54 15.80
N PRO A 59 22.50 1.36 16.12
CA PRO A 59 23.42 2.47 16.33
C PRO A 59 23.61 3.33 15.07
#